data_AF-A0A098LMJ5-F1
#
_entry.id   AF-A0A098LMJ5-F1
#
_cell.length_a   1.000
_cell.length_b   1.000
_cell.length_c   1.000
_cell.angle_alpha   90.00
_cell.angle_beta   90.00
_cell.angle_gamma   90.00
#
_symmetry.space_group_name_H-M   'P 1'
#
loop_
_entity.id
_entity.type
_entity.pdbx_description
1 polymer ?
#
loop_
_entity_poly.entity_id
_entity_poly.type
_entity_poly.pdbx_seq_one_letter_code
_entity_poly.pdbx_strand_id
1 'polypeptide(L)'
;MYEKYLCPEEIKVSKEPTEVITILGSCVSVYLFDPELKTGGINHFVLPDSTRFSRTGQYGIYAVPELIQRMIRMGAKPSGLQTKIFGGS
;
A
#
# COMPACT_ATOMS: atom_id res chain seq x y z
N MET A 1 3.66 -0.23 -20.13
CA MET A 1 3.34 -0.42 -18.71
C MET A 1 4.57 -1.01 -18.05
N TYR A 2 5.01 -0.46 -16.91
CA TYR A 2 6.10 -1.06 -16.13
C TYR A 2 5.50 -2.08 -15.17
N GLU A 3 6.03 -3.30 -15.20
CA GLU A 3 5.68 -4.35 -14.25
C GLU A 3 6.58 -4.25 -13.02
N LYS A 4 5.98 -4.24 -11.83
CA LYS A 4 6.71 -4.25 -10.56
C LYS A 4 6.17 -5.36 -9.67
N TYR A 5 7.01 -6.33 -9.35
CA TYR A 5 6.75 -7.24 -8.23
C TYR A 5 6.75 -6.46 -6.93
N LEU A 6 5.74 -6.66 -6.08
CA LEU A 6 5.66 -6.13 -4.73
C LEU A 6 5.94 -7.25 -3.74
N CYS A 7 7.07 -7.15 -3.06
CA CYS A 7 7.51 -8.09 -2.03
C CYS A 7 6.86 -7.77 -0.68
N PRO A 8 6.83 -8.73 0.26
CA PRO A 8 6.44 -8.44 1.64
C PRO A 8 7.21 -7.26 2.23
N GLU A 9 6.54 -6.49 3.07
CA GLU A 9 7.02 -5.28 3.76
C GLU A 9 7.26 -4.06 2.85
N GLU A 10 7.06 -4.19 1.54
CA GLU A 10 7.19 -3.07 0.62
C GLU A 10 5.94 -2.19 0.59
N ILE A 11 6.18 -0.90 0.32
CA ILE A 11 5.16 0.11 0.04
C ILE A 11 5.58 0.84 -1.22
N LYS A 12 4.73 0.81 -2.26
CA LYS A 12 4.98 1.46 -3.56
C LYS A 12 3.88 2.47 -3.86
N VAL A 13 4.27 3.61 -4.41
CA VAL A 13 3.37 4.66 -4.90
C VAL A 13 3.86 5.11 -6.28
N SER A 14 2.95 5.44 -7.19
CA SER A 14 3.28 5.85 -8.55
C SER A 14 2.20 6.77 -9.14
N LYS A 15 2.64 7.72 -9.96
CA LYS A 15 1.79 8.53 -10.86
C LYS A 15 1.69 7.95 -12.27
N GLU A 16 2.56 7.00 -12.58
CA GLU A 16 2.60 6.35 -13.89
C GLU A 16 1.71 5.11 -13.89
N PRO A 17 1.05 4.79 -15.01
CA PRO A 17 0.36 3.52 -15.19
C PRO A 17 1.32 2.35 -14.94
N THR A 18 1.13 1.66 -13.81
CA THR A 18 2.02 0.62 -13.29
C THR A 18 1.21 -0.63 -13.00
N GLU A 19 1.66 -1.76 -13.52
CA GLU A 19 1.14 -3.06 -13.16
C GLU A 19 1.91 -3.58 -11.94
N VAL A 20 1.19 -4.00 -10.91
CA VAL A 20 1.80 -4.53 -9.68
C VAL A 20 1.34 -5.97 -9.49
N ILE A 21 2.32 -6.85 -9.33
CA ILE A 21 2.10 -8.28 -9.10
C ILE A 21 2.59 -8.61 -7.69
N THR A 22 1.75 -9.29 -6.92
CA THR A 22 2.12 -9.83 -5.61
C THR A 22 1.34 -11.10 -5.33
N ILE A 23 1.88 -11.94 -4.44
CA ILE A 23 1.24 -13.19 -4.02
C ILE A 23 0.83 -13.01 -2.56
N LEU A 24 -0.43 -13.31 -2.24
CA LEU A 24 -0.99 -13.18 -0.90
C LEU A 24 -1.52 -14.53 -0.43
N GLY A 25 -1.21 -14.87 0.82
CA GLY A 25 -1.87 -15.92 1.61
C GLY A 25 -2.49 -15.28 2.85
N SER A 26 -1.89 -15.52 4.00
CA SER A 26 -2.27 -14.88 5.27
C SER A 26 -1.93 -13.38 5.34
N CYS A 27 -0.96 -12.92 4.54
CA CYS A 27 -0.62 -11.51 4.41
C CYS A 27 -1.78 -10.69 3.81
N VAL A 28 -1.74 -9.37 4.01
CA VAL A 28 -2.75 -8.45 3.48
C VAL A 28 -2.08 -7.31 2.71
N SER A 29 -2.69 -6.92 1.59
CA SER A 29 -2.33 -5.75 0.81
C SER A 29 -3.48 -4.76 0.76
N VAL A 30 -3.17 -3.50 1.06
CA VAL A 30 -4.07 -2.36 0.87
C VAL A 30 -3.62 -1.59 -0.37
N TYR A 31 -4.55 -1.41 -1.30
CA TYR A 31 -4.41 -0.58 -2.49
C TYR A 31 -5.20 0.72 -2.30
N LEU A 32 -4.58 1.86 -2.63
CA LEU A 32 -5.19 3.18 -2.65
C LEU A 32 -5.05 3.81 -4.04
N PHE A 33 -6.09 4.50 -4.49
CA PHE A 33 -6.09 5.20 -5.77
C PHE A 33 -6.81 6.54 -5.68
N ASP A 34 -6.17 7.59 -6.16
CA ASP A 34 -6.78 8.90 -6.38
C ASP A 34 -7.16 9.03 -7.86
N PRO A 35 -8.46 9.06 -8.22
CA PRO A 35 -8.90 9.14 -9.60
C PRO A 35 -8.68 10.51 -10.25
N GLU A 36 -8.65 11.59 -9.47
CA GLU A 36 -8.42 12.95 -9.98
C GLU A 36 -6.95 13.12 -10.36
N LEU A 37 -6.04 12.70 -9.48
CA LEU A 37 -4.59 12.79 -9.69
C LEU A 37 -4.00 11.60 -10.46
N LYS A 38 -4.80 10.57 -10.72
CA LYS A 38 -4.37 9.28 -11.31
C LYS A 38 -3.14 8.70 -10.62
N THR A 39 -3.09 8.83 -9.29
CA THR A 39 -1.98 8.35 -8.46
C THR A 39 -2.45 7.10 -7.74
N GLY A 40 -1.63 6.05 -7.75
CA GLY A 40 -1.92 4.78 -7.08
C GLY A 40 -0.83 4.39 -6.10
N GLY A 41 -1.19 3.62 -5.10
CA GLY A 41 -0.25 3.06 -4.14
C GLY A 41 -0.73 1.75 -3.56
N ILE A 42 0.21 0.92 -3.13
CA ILE A 42 -0.05 -0.40 -2.58
C ILE A 42 1.00 -0.76 -1.55
N ASN A 43 0.59 -1.47 -0.50
CA ASN A 43 1.50 -2.10 0.46
C ASN A 43 1.33 -3.62 0.49
N HIS A 44 2.26 -4.32 1.12
CA HIS A 44 2.14 -5.74 1.46
C HIS A 44 2.63 -5.92 2.88
N PHE A 45 1.71 -5.98 3.86
CA PHE A 45 2.08 -6.21 5.26
C PHE A 45 1.76 -7.65 5.67
N VAL A 46 2.55 -8.16 6.61
CA VAL A 46 2.55 -9.57 7.03
C VAL A 46 1.81 -9.76 8.36
N LEU A 47 1.85 -8.75 9.23
CA LEU A 47 1.28 -8.82 10.58
C LEU A 47 0.38 -7.61 10.84
N PRO A 48 -0.66 -7.73 11.69
CA PRO A 48 -1.57 -6.62 11.97
C PRO A 48 -0.94 -5.53 12.85
N ASP A 49 -0.24 -5.92 13.93
CA ASP A 49 0.28 -5.02 14.96
C ASP A 49 1.64 -5.52 15.51
N SER A 50 2.45 -4.60 16.04
CA SER A 50 3.78 -4.84 16.59
C SER A 50 3.77 -4.84 18.11
N THR A 51 4.34 -5.88 18.74
CA THR A 51 4.58 -5.89 20.20
C THR A 51 5.81 -5.09 20.63
N ARG A 52 6.59 -4.59 19.66
CA ARG A 52 7.84 -3.83 19.86
C ARG A 52 7.79 -2.55 19.02
N PHE A 53 8.56 -1.53 19.40
CA PHE A 53 8.68 -0.22 18.71
C PHE A 53 9.26 -0.26 17.28
N SER A 54 9.22 -1.39 16.59
CA SER A 54 9.70 -1.55 15.22
C SER A 54 8.69 -0.99 14.22
N ARG A 55 8.92 0.24 13.72
CA ARG A 55 8.12 0.84 12.65
C ARG A 55 8.57 0.31 11.29
N THR A 56 8.13 -0.90 10.94
CA THR A 56 8.43 -1.55 9.66
C THR A 56 7.18 -1.70 8.80
N GLY A 57 7.37 -1.82 7.47
CA GLY A 57 6.29 -2.14 6.53
C GLY A 57 5.67 -3.52 6.74
N GLN A 58 6.27 -4.34 7.61
CA GLN A 58 5.76 -5.63 8.05
C GLN A 58 4.40 -5.53 8.76
N TYR A 59 4.12 -4.44 9.47
CA TYR A 59 2.93 -4.31 10.30
C TYR A 59 1.88 -3.37 9.68
N GLY A 60 0.64 -3.83 9.59
CA GLY A 60 -0.49 -3.07 9.04
C GLY A 60 -0.71 -1.74 9.75
N ILE A 61 -0.55 -1.71 11.08
CA ILE A 61 -0.65 -0.49 11.90
C ILE A 61 0.32 0.63 11.47
N TYR A 62 1.43 0.30 10.81
CA TYR A 62 2.38 1.27 10.27
C TYR A 62 2.31 1.39 8.74
N ALA A 63 2.19 0.26 8.03
CA ALA A 63 2.24 0.22 6.59
C ALA A 63 1.05 0.92 5.92
N VAL A 64 -0.14 0.89 6.54
CA VAL A 64 -1.33 1.57 6.00
C VAL A 64 -1.23 3.09 6.19
N PRO A 65 -0.94 3.63 7.40
CA PRO A 65 -0.72 5.07 7.56
C PRO A 65 0.42 5.62 6.71
N GLU A 66 1.55 4.90 6.60
CA GLU A 66 2.68 5.32 5.77
C GLU A 66 2.30 5.35 4.28
N LEU A 67 1.54 4.38 3.79
CA LEU A 67 1.01 4.39 2.43
C LEU A 67 0.14 5.63 2.19
N ILE A 68 -0.83 5.92 3.07
CA ILE A 68 -1.68 7.12 2.99
C ILE A 68 -0.81 8.38 2.99
N GLN A 69 0.19 8.45 3.86
CA GLN A 69 1.05 9.63 3.97
C GLN A 69 1.92 9.83 2.73
N ARG A 70 2.35 8.76 2.05
CA ARG A 70 3.01 8.85 0.74
C ARG A 70 2.05 9.35 -0.34
N MET A 71 0.81 8.87 -0.36
CA MET A 71 -0.21 9.36 -1.29
C MET A 71 -0.47 10.87 -1.08
N ILE A 72 -0.62 11.31 0.17
CA ILE A 72 -0.78 12.74 0.51
C ILE A 72 0.43 13.56 0.04
N ARG A 73 1.66 13.06 0.26
CA ARG A 73 2.88 13.73 -0.23
C ARG A 73 2.92 13.86 -1.75
N MET A 74 2.20 13.02 -2.49
CA MET A 74 2.04 13.12 -3.95
C MET A 74 0.92 14.08 -4.39
N GLY A 75 0.18 14.65 -3.43
CA GLY A 75 -0.90 15.61 -3.62
C GLY A 75 -2.30 15.05 -3.34
N ALA A 76 -2.44 13.75 -3.07
CA ALA A 76 -3.74 13.12 -2.91
C ALA A 76 -4.47 13.62 -1.66
N LYS A 77 -5.79 13.74 -1.78
CA LYS A 77 -6.65 14.08 -0.63
C LYS A 77 -7.22 12.80 -0.04
N PRO A 78 -7.10 12.55 1.28
CA PRO A 78 -7.59 11.31 1.89
C PRO A 78 -9.06 11.02 1.59
N SER A 79 -9.91 12.05 1.53
CA SER A 79 -11.33 11.93 1.23
C SER A 79 -11.65 11.52 -0.22
N GLY A 80 -10.69 11.67 -1.14
CA GLY A 80 -10.84 11.30 -2.55
C GLY A 80 -10.25 9.92 -2.89
N LEU A 81 -9.61 9.26 -1.92
CA LEU A 81 -8.99 7.97 -2.14
C LEU A 81 -10.03 6.84 -2.22
N GLN A 82 -9.94 6.06 -3.28
CA GLN A 82 -10.61 4.77 -3.40
C GLN A 82 -9.69 3.69 -2.85
N THR A 83 -10.25 2.65 -2.23
CA THR A 83 -9.45 1.54 -1.68
C THR A 83 -9.92 0.18 -2.18
N LYS A 84 -8.96 -0.75 -2.26
CA LYS A 84 -9.23 -2.20 -2.37
C LYS A 84 -8.29 -2.93 -1.42
N ILE A 85 -8.75 -4.02 -0.82
CA ILE A 85 -8.00 -4.81 0.16
C ILE A 85 -8.04 -6.27 -0.29
N PHE A 86 -6.91 -6.96 -0.19
CA PHE A 86 -6.73 -8.34 -0.65
C PHE A 86 -5.92 -9.15 0.38
N GLY A 87 -6.11 -10.48 0.40
CA GLY A 87 -5.38 -11.41 1.27
C GLY A 87 -6.11 -11.73 2.58
N GLY A 88 -5.37 -12.29 3.55
CA GLY A 88 -5.91 -12.70 4.85
C GLY A 88 -6.67 -14.03 4.84
N SER A 89 -6.30 -14.94 3.94
CA SER A 89 -6.94 -16.25 3.75
C SER A 89 -6.13 -17.42 4.30
#